data_AF-A0A7C9LEJ7-F1
#
_entry.id   AF-A0A7C9LEJ7-F1
#
_cell.length_a   1.000
_cell.length_b   1.000
_cell.length_c   1.000
_cell.angle_alpha   90.00
_cell.angle_beta   90.00
_cell.angle_gamma   90.00
#
_symmetry.space_group_name_H-M   'P 1'
#
loop_
_entity.id
_entity.type
_entity.pdbx_description
1 polymer ?
#
loop_
_entity_poly.entity_id
_entity_poly.type
_entity_poly.pdbx_seq_one_letter_code
_entity_poly.pdbx_strand_id
1 'polypeptide(L)'
;MTGPEPARSPEVDAPPTGEDASYRSDAVDELVARIVADEVAELRRGFASGAEFAVTRSSPSSEQMLHRLECASIESHLDRPSKWTAPHRRRLASNPAYRMPLPTLITRRAARDLAGVRSCRVCWPNPTGGEPRPLRRLSARSLGPQHVGHVLARPDGESIGTIVRWSARTGADLFGVEHDEIEIVTSTGVETVGPDDHVTIWDLPTDEQAIRRKAQLVQRLAGDGGATAG
;
A
#
# COMPACT_ATOMS: atom_id res chain seq x y z
N MET A 1 62.56 61.22 2.81
CA MET A 1 61.22 61.55 2.27
C MET A 1 60.67 60.33 1.55
N THR A 2 59.67 59.71 2.18
CA THR A 2 58.49 59.03 1.61
C THR A 2 58.67 57.95 0.53
N GLY A 3 58.73 56.68 0.96
CA GLY A 3 58.31 55.52 0.15
C GLY A 3 56.79 55.28 0.30
N PRO A 4 56.10 54.77 -0.75
CA PRO A 4 54.64 54.68 -0.76
C PRO A 4 54.12 53.52 0.09
N GLU A 5 53.07 53.83 0.84
CA GLU A 5 52.27 52.92 1.67
C GLU A 5 51.49 51.95 0.77
N PRO A 6 51.53 50.62 1.01
CA PRO A 6 50.69 49.69 0.27
C PRO A 6 49.25 49.75 0.81
N ALA A 7 48.31 49.92 -0.11
CA ALA A 7 46.87 49.90 0.15
C ALA A 7 46.46 48.59 0.86
N ARG A 8 45.78 48.71 2.00
CA ARG A 8 45.04 47.61 2.61
C ARG A 8 43.90 47.23 1.67
N SER A 9 43.95 46.00 1.15
CA SER A 9 42.81 45.35 0.52
C SER A 9 41.67 45.20 1.54
N PRO A 10 40.39 45.34 1.14
CA PRO A 10 39.27 45.06 2.02
C PRO A 10 39.25 43.58 2.37
N GLU A 11 39.07 43.29 3.67
CA GLU A 11 38.71 41.96 4.16
C GLU A 11 37.51 41.46 3.35
N VAL A 12 37.72 40.36 2.64
CA VAL A 12 36.64 39.60 2.01
C VAL A 12 35.89 38.94 3.16
N ASP A 13 34.68 39.42 3.41
CA ASP A 13 33.72 38.81 4.32
C ASP A 13 33.68 37.29 4.10
N ALA A 14 33.86 36.55 5.19
CA ALA A 14 33.72 35.11 5.21
C ALA A 14 32.33 34.71 4.72
N PRO A 15 32.17 33.61 3.96
CA PRO A 15 30.86 33.16 3.52
C PRO A 15 30.03 32.74 4.75
N PRO A 16 28.74 33.15 4.85
CA PRO A 16 27.86 32.69 5.91
C PRO A 16 27.43 31.24 5.62
N THR A 17 28.20 30.27 6.09
CA THR A 17 28.01 28.83 5.75
C THR A 17 27.13 28.03 6.72
N GLY A 18 26.33 28.67 7.58
CA GLY A 18 25.49 27.97 8.57
C GLY A 18 23.99 28.20 8.44
N GLU A 19 23.57 29.47 8.30
CA GLU A 19 22.17 29.88 8.43
C GLU A 19 21.34 29.65 7.16
N ASP A 20 21.97 29.70 6.00
CA ASP A 20 21.29 29.53 4.70
C ASP A 20 20.84 28.09 4.44
N ALA A 21 21.55 27.11 5.01
CA ALA A 21 21.25 25.69 4.84
C ALA A 21 20.13 25.21 5.78
N SER A 22 20.13 25.69 7.04
CA SER A 22 19.05 25.40 8.00
C SER A 22 17.75 26.09 7.57
N TYR A 23 17.80 27.37 7.21
CA TYR A 23 16.61 28.11 6.75
C TYR A 23 15.98 27.49 5.50
N ARG A 24 16.79 27.02 4.54
CA ARG A 24 16.28 26.28 3.37
C ARG A 24 15.70 24.92 3.73
N SER A 25 16.23 24.23 4.74
CA SER A 25 15.65 22.97 5.22
C SER A 25 14.28 23.20 5.87
N ASP A 26 14.18 24.20 6.74
CA ASP A 26 12.95 24.53 7.45
C ASP A 26 11.85 24.98 6.48
N ALA A 27 12.19 25.83 5.50
CA ALA A 27 11.25 26.27 4.46
C ALA A 27 10.76 25.11 3.58
N VAL A 28 11.62 24.12 3.31
CA VAL A 28 11.24 22.90 2.57
C VAL A 28 10.33 22.04 3.42
N ASP A 29 10.59 21.91 4.72
CA ASP A 29 9.78 21.11 5.63
C ASP A 29 8.39 21.72 5.84
N GLU A 30 8.29 23.05 5.97
CA GLU A 30 7.00 23.76 5.96
C GLU A 30 6.23 23.55 4.65
N LEU A 31 6.93 23.61 3.50
CA LEU A 31 6.31 23.35 2.21
C LEU A 31 5.81 21.91 2.10
N VAL A 32 6.58 20.93 2.56
CA VAL A 32 6.16 19.52 2.64
C VAL A 32 4.94 19.37 3.53
N ALA A 33 4.93 19.99 4.71
CA ALA A 33 3.80 19.93 5.63
C ALA A 33 2.51 20.45 4.99
N ARG A 34 2.57 21.58 4.27
CA ARG A 34 1.42 22.11 3.51
C ARG A 34 0.96 21.16 2.41
N ILE A 35 1.90 20.64 1.60
CA ILE A 35 1.55 19.69 0.53
C ILE A 35 0.88 18.44 1.11
N VAL A 36 1.41 17.89 2.20
CA VAL A 36 0.83 16.73 2.88
C VAL A 36 -0.57 17.04 3.41
N ALA A 37 -0.77 18.21 4.00
CA ALA A 37 -2.10 18.63 4.48
C ALA A 37 -3.13 18.69 3.33
N ASP A 38 -2.75 19.27 2.19
CA ASP A 38 -3.61 19.34 1.00
C ASP A 38 -3.92 17.95 0.43
N GLU A 39 -2.90 17.08 0.34
CA GLU A 39 -3.03 15.71 -0.14
C GLU A 39 -3.93 14.87 0.78
N VAL A 40 -3.76 14.98 2.10
CA VAL A 40 -4.61 14.29 3.08
C VAL A 40 -6.04 14.82 3.04
N ALA A 41 -6.24 16.13 2.87
CA ALA A 41 -7.57 16.71 2.72
C ALA A 41 -8.29 16.18 1.47
N GLU A 42 -7.58 15.99 0.35
CA GLU A 42 -8.13 15.36 -0.86
C GLU A 42 -8.51 13.89 -0.63
N LEU A 43 -7.66 13.11 0.04
CA LEU A 43 -8.00 11.74 0.41
C LEU A 43 -9.24 11.70 1.31
N ARG A 44 -9.33 12.57 2.32
CA ARG A 44 -10.50 12.70 3.20
C ARG A 44 -11.78 12.99 2.42
N ARG A 45 -11.73 13.90 1.43
CA ARG A 45 -12.87 14.16 0.53
C ARG A 45 -13.29 12.91 -0.24
N GLY A 46 -12.32 12.16 -0.77
CA GLY A 46 -12.56 10.88 -1.42
C GLY A 46 -13.28 9.87 -0.52
N PHE A 47 -12.80 9.69 0.72
CA PHE A 47 -13.46 8.82 1.70
C PHE A 47 -14.89 9.28 2.03
N ALA A 48 -15.08 10.58 2.29
CA ALA A 48 -16.38 11.16 2.58
C ALA A 48 -17.39 10.98 1.43
N SER A 49 -16.91 10.93 0.19
CA SER A 49 -17.73 10.66 -1.01
C SER A 49 -18.15 9.19 -1.18
N GLY A 50 -17.73 8.30 -0.27
CA GLY A 50 -18.02 6.88 -0.34
C GLY A 50 -17.09 6.13 -1.30
N ALA A 51 -15.83 6.56 -1.42
CA ALA A 51 -14.85 5.83 -2.21
C ALA A 51 -14.68 4.37 -1.69
N GLU A 52 -14.52 3.46 -2.64
CA GLU A 52 -14.26 2.03 -2.38
C GLU A 52 -12.99 1.54 -3.06
N PHE A 53 -12.50 2.31 -4.04
CA PHE A 53 -11.34 1.98 -4.83
C PHE A 53 -10.37 3.16 -4.90
N ALA A 54 -9.10 2.85 -5.16
CA ALA A 54 -8.06 3.82 -5.46
C ALA A 54 -7.45 3.52 -6.83
N VAL A 55 -7.25 4.56 -7.63
CA VAL A 55 -6.49 4.47 -8.88
C VAL A 55 -5.10 5.02 -8.62
N THR A 56 -4.09 4.17 -8.73
CA THR A 56 -2.68 4.57 -8.67
C THR A 56 -2.13 4.76 -10.07
N ARG A 57 -1.14 5.64 -10.20
CA ARG A 57 -0.36 5.80 -11.43
C ARG A 57 1.08 5.47 -11.12
N SER A 58 1.64 4.49 -11.83
CA SER A 58 3.08 4.31 -11.85
C SER A 58 3.68 5.39 -12.73
N SER A 59 4.85 5.91 -12.36
CA SER A 59 5.68 6.73 -13.26
C SER A 59 6.93 5.89 -13.52
N PRO A 60 7.37 5.67 -14.78
CA PRO A 60 7.07 6.46 -15.97
C PRO A 60 6.10 5.83 -17.00
N SER A 61 5.67 4.58 -16.84
CA SER A 61 4.61 4.02 -17.71
C SER A 61 3.28 4.62 -17.26
N SER A 62 2.51 5.25 -18.15
CA SER A 62 1.19 5.85 -17.87
C SER A 62 0.11 4.84 -17.46
N GLU A 63 0.52 3.67 -16.98
CA GLU A 63 -0.34 2.57 -16.59
C GLU A 63 -1.01 2.92 -15.26
N GLN A 64 -2.32 3.06 -15.34
CA GLN A 64 -3.17 3.26 -14.20
C GLN A 64 -3.57 1.89 -13.66
N MET A 65 -3.52 1.73 -12.33
CA MET A 65 -3.93 0.51 -11.66
C MET A 65 -5.05 0.81 -10.67
N LEU A 66 -6.13 0.05 -10.78
CA LEU A 66 -7.25 0.07 -9.86
C LEU A 66 -6.93 -0.84 -8.68
N HIS A 67 -7.18 -0.38 -7.46
CA HIS A 67 -7.03 -1.15 -6.24
C HIS A 67 -8.28 -1.01 -5.38
N ARG A 68 -8.57 -2.01 -4.55
CA ARG A 68 -9.43 -1.84 -3.38
C ARG A 68 -8.72 -0.98 -2.35
N LEU A 69 -9.46 -0.20 -1.57
CA LEU A 69 -8.88 0.63 -0.50
C LEU A 69 -8.18 -0.20 0.59
N GLU A 70 -8.56 -1.46 0.72
CA GLU A 70 -7.99 -2.39 1.71
C GLU A 70 -6.71 -3.09 1.22
N CYS A 71 -6.24 -2.78 0.01
CA CYS A 71 -5.08 -3.43 -0.58
C CYS A 71 -3.79 -2.97 0.12
N ALA A 72 -2.97 -3.93 0.58
CA ALA A 72 -1.69 -3.62 1.20
C ALA A 72 -0.74 -2.86 0.25
N SER A 73 -0.83 -3.10 -1.07
CA SER A 73 0.06 -2.45 -2.04
C SER A 73 -0.15 -0.94 -2.18
N ILE A 74 -1.29 -0.41 -1.71
CA ILE A 74 -1.57 1.04 -1.79
C ILE A 74 -1.32 1.77 -0.47
N GLU A 75 -1.00 1.07 0.61
CA GLU A 75 -0.83 1.69 1.93
C GLU A 75 0.24 2.78 1.91
N SER A 76 1.38 2.52 1.26
CA SER A 76 2.45 3.51 1.06
C SER A 76 2.07 4.70 0.17
N HIS A 77 0.94 4.62 -0.54
CA HIS A 77 0.38 5.74 -1.31
C HIS A 77 -0.60 6.59 -0.50
N LEU A 78 -1.20 6.02 0.53
CA LEU A 78 -2.19 6.65 1.41
C LEU A 78 -1.52 7.30 2.63
N ASP A 79 -0.42 6.73 3.13
CA ASP A 79 0.43 7.37 4.14
C ASP A 79 1.31 8.47 3.51
N ARG A 80 0.72 9.67 3.38
CA ARG A 80 1.38 10.84 2.76
C ARG A 80 2.59 11.34 3.55
N PRO A 81 2.53 11.49 4.89
CA PRO A 81 3.69 11.93 5.66
C PRO A 81 4.93 11.04 5.45
N SER A 82 4.78 9.72 5.58
CA SER A 82 5.90 8.78 5.47
C SER A 82 6.48 8.70 4.06
N LYS A 83 5.71 9.11 3.04
CA LYS A 83 6.15 9.09 1.64
C LYS A 83 7.16 10.19 1.30
N TRP A 84 7.17 11.30 2.05
CA TRP A 84 8.10 12.42 1.83
C TRP A 84 9.49 12.17 2.43
N THR A 85 10.20 11.21 1.84
CA THR A 85 11.57 10.84 2.21
C THR A 85 12.60 11.93 1.87
N ALA A 86 13.79 11.88 2.48
CA ALA A 86 14.85 12.86 2.23
C ALA A 86 15.19 13.09 0.73
N PRO A 87 15.25 12.04 -0.14
CA PRO A 87 15.37 12.24 -1.58
C PRO A 87 14.26 13.10 -2.21
N HIS A 88 13.00 12.90 -1.81
CA HIS A 88 11.88 13.69 -2.31
C HIS A 88 11.92 15.14 -1.83
N ARG A 89 12.33 15.36 -0.57
CA ARG A 89 12.55 16.70 -0.01
C ARG A 89 13.65 17.45 -0.76
N ARG A 90 14.78 16.79 -1.03
CA ARG A 90 15.86 17.37 -1.86
C ARG A 90 15.38 17.73 -3.28
N ARG A 91 14.55 16.88 -3.88
CA ARG A 91 13.96 17.14 -5.20
C ARG A 91 12.96 18.29 -5.19
N LEU A 92 12.21 18.45 -4.10
CA LEU A 92 11.30 19.58 -3.91
C LEU A 92 12.09 20.89 -3.70
N ALA A 93 13.20 20.84 -2.97
CA ALA A 93 14.08 21.98 -2.77
C ALA A 93 14.66 22.51 -4.10
N SER A 94 15.00 21.61 -5.04
CA SER A 94 15.48 21.99 -6.38
C SER A 94 14.36 22.29 -7.38
N ASN A 95 13.15 21.79 -7.15
CA ASN A 95 11.98 22.03 -7.99
C ASN A 95 10.72 22.14 -7.11
N PRO A 96 10.29 23.37 -6.77
CA PRO A 96 9.10 23.60 -5.93
C PRO A 96 7.78 23.09 -6.54
N ALA A 97 7.73 22.86 -7.85
CA ALA A 97 6.58 22.29 -8.54
C ALA A 97 6.55 20.75 -8.50
N TYR A 98 7.59 20.10 -7.95
CA TYR A 98 7.65 18.66 -7.82
C TYR A 98 6.52 18.13 -6.95
N ARG A 99 5.75 17.17 -7.46
CA ARG A 99 4.71 16.45 -6.72
C ARG A 99 4.84 14.95 -6.96
N MET A 100 4.59 14.17 -5.93
CA MET A 100 4.45 12.72 -6.06
C MET A 100 3.02 12.38 -6.51
N PRO A 101 2.82 11.34 -7.35
CA PRO A 101 1.47 10.92 -7.71
C PRO A 101 0.61 10.63 -6.47
N LEU A 102 -0.53 11.30 -6.39
CA LEU A 102 -1.59 11.04 -5.41
C LEU A 102 -2.56 10.02 -6.01
N PRO A 103 -2.93 8.95 -5.29
CA PRO A 103 -3.97 8.04 -5.76
C PRO A 103 -5.31 8.77 -5.84
N THR A 104 -6.08 8.53 -6.91
CA THR A 104 -7.43 9.05 -7.04
C THR A 104 -8.41 8.07 -6.39
N LEU A 105 -9.13 8.52 -5.36
CA LEU A 105 -10.14 7.69 -4.70
C LEU A 105 -11.46 7.79 -5.46
N ILE A 106 -12.08 6.65 -5.75
CA ILE A 106 -13.30 6.60 -6.56
C ILE A 106 -14.35 5.67 -5.95
N THR A 107 -15.61 6.02 -6.19
CA THR A 107 -16.76 5.19 -5.80
C THR A 107 -16.86 3.95 -6.69
N ARG A 108 -17.61 2.93 -6.25
CA ARG A 108 -17.89 1.76 -7.09
C ARG A 108 -18.55 2.11 -8.41
N ARG A 109 -19.48 3.07 -8.41
CA ARG A 109 -20.14 3.53 -9.64
C ARG A 109 -19.10 4.09 -10.62
N ALA A 110 -18.24 5.00 -10.18
CA ALA A 110 -17.20 5.57 -11.02
C ALA A 110 -16.19 4.51 -11.50
N ALA A 111 -15.89 3.51 -10.68
CA ALA A 111 -14.97 2.43 -11.04
C ALA A 111 -15.53 1.49 -12.13
N ARG A 112 -16.86 1.34 -12.25
CA ARG A 112 -17.48 0.53 -13.32
C ARG A 112 -17.33 1.17 -14.69
N ASP A 113 -17.42 2.49 -14.74
CA ASP A 113 -17.38 3.27 -15.97
C ASP A 113 -15.92 3.63 -16.38
N LEU A 114 -14.93 3.12 -15.64
CA LEU A 114 -13.53 3.49 -15.79
C LEU A 114 -12.86 2.69 -16.92
N ALA A 115 -12.48 3.38 -18.00
CA ALA A 115 -11.73 2.80 -19.11
C ALA A 115 -10.21 2.98 -18.95
N GLY A 116 -9.42 2.06 -19.53
CA GLY A 116 -7.97 2.19 -19.62
C GLY A 116 -7.18 1.97 -18.32
N VAL A 117 -7.82 1.38 -17.31
CA VAL A 117 -7.19 1.08 -16.01
C VAL A 117 -7.10 -0.42 -15.82
N ARG A 118 -5.93 -0.91 -15.38
CA ARG A 118 -5.73 -2.34 -15.10
C ARG A 118 -6.15 -2.66 -13.67
N SER A 119 -6.80 -3.79 -13.48
CA SER A 119 -7.07 -4.31 -12.13
C SER A 119 -5.77 -4.77 -11.46
N CYS A 120 -5.57 -4.33 -10.22
CA CYS A 120 -4.50 -4.86 -9.39
C CYS A 120 -4.68 -6.38 -9.22
N ARG A 121 -3.64 -7.15 -9.53
CA ARG A 121 -3.65 -8.62 -9.39
C ARG A 121 -3.58 -9.11 -7.94
N VAL A 122 -3.29 -8.21 -6.99
CA VAL A 122 -3.19 -8.55 -5.55
C VAL A 122 -4.56 -8.47 -4.88
N CYS A 123 -5.35 -7.43 -5.19
CA CYS A 123 -6.64 -7.20 -4.54
C CYS A 123 -7.84 -7.37 -5.47
N TRP A 124 -7.62 -7.64 -6.77
CA TRP A 124 -8.64 -7.88 -7.78
C TRP A 124 -9.89 -7.02 -7.58
N PRO A 125 -9.79 -5.70 -7.76
CA PRO A 125 -10.94 -4.82 -7.58
C PRO A 125 -12.07 -5.28 -8.50
N ASN A 126 -13.21 -5.65 -7.92
CA ASN A 126 -14.42 -6.09 -8.62
C ASN A 126 -15.44 -4.94 -8.60
N PRO A 127 -15.28 -3.90 -9.43
CA PRO A 127 -16.20 -2.76 -9.45
C PRO A 127 -17.59 -3.15 -9.94
N THR A 128 -17.69 -4.18 -10.80
CA THR A 128 -18.93 -4.70 -11.36
C THR A 128 -19.79 -5.43 -10.34
N GLY A 129 -19.19 -6.00 -9.29
CA GLY A 129 -19.92 -6.71 -8.23
C GLY A 129 -20.56 -8.04 -8.68
N GLY A 130 -20.16 -8.57 -9.85
CA GLY A 130 -20.57 -9.90 -10.30
C GLY A 130 -19.74 -10.99 -9.63
N GLU A 131 -20.34 -12.17 -9.43
CA GLU A 131 -19.66 -13.40 -9.02
C GLU A 131 -19.19 -14.23 -10.25
N PRO A 132 -18.18 -15.11 -10.10
CA PRO A 132 -17.59 -15.54 -8.84
C PRO A 132 -16.28 -14.82 -8.50
N ARG A 133 -16.08 -14.70 -7.19
CA ARG A 133 -14.83 -14.32 -6.53
C ARG A 133 -13.69 -15.06 -7.22
N PRO A 134 -12.63 -14.39 -7.70
CA PRO A 134 -11.59 -15.05 -8.49
C PRO A 134 -10.98 -16.19 -7.67
N LEU A 135 -11.33 -17.40 -8.09
CA LEU A 135 -10.82 -18.64 -7.54
C LEU A 135 -9.44 -18.86 -8.15
N ARG A 136 -8.40 -18.77 -7.33
CA ARG A 136 -7.06 -19.15 -7.78
C ARG A 136 -6.84 -20.62 -7.45
N ARG A 137 -6.57 -21.41 -8.48
CA ARG A 137 -6.13 -22.79 -8.33
C ARG A 137 -4.61 -22.80 -8.19
N LEU A 138 -4.11 -23.40 -7.14
CA LEU A 138 -2.67 -23.58 -6.90
C LEU A 138 -2.41 -25.01 -6.43
N SER A 139 -1.21 -25.50 -6.69
CA SER A 139 -0.76 -26.74 -6.08
C SER A 139 -0.58 -26.55 -4.57
N ALA A 140 -0.96 -27.54 -3.76
CA ALA A 140 -0.88 -27.48 -2.31
C ALA A 140 0.54 -27.19 -1.82
N ARG A 141 1.57 -27.75 -2.47
CA ARG A 141 2.98 -27.46 -2.17
C ARG A 141 3.40 -26.00 -2.41
N SER A 142 2.61 -25.26 -3.19
CA SER A 142 2.85 -23.84 -3.47
C SER A 142 2.18 -22.92 -2.46
N LEU A 143 1.47 -23.47 -1.46
CA LEU A 143 1.06 -22.70 -0.29
C LEU A 143 2.28 -22.14 0.43
N GLY A 144 2.08 -20.99 1.06
CA GLY A 144 3.17 -20.15 1.53
C GLY A 144 2.64 -19.08 2.47
N PRO A 145 3.53 -18.36 3.17
CA PRO A 145 3.14 -17.34 4.16
C PRO A 145 2.18 -16.28 3.58
N GLN A 146 2.32 -15.93 2.31
CA GLN A 146 1.46 -14.97 1.60
C GLN A 146 0.01 -15.42 1.45
N HIS A 147 -0.30 -16.71 1.67
CA HIS A 147 -1.64 -17.27 1.52
C HIS A 147 -2.40 -17.33 2.87
N VAL A 148 -1.74 -17.04 3.99
CA VAL A 148 -2.41 -16.95 5.30
C VAL A 148 -3.35 -15.73 5.29
N GLY A 149 -4.59 -15.92 5.75
CA GLY A 149 -5.66 -14.93 5.70
C GLY A 149 -6.54 -14.99 4.44
N HIS A 150 -6.18 -15.79 3.44
CA HIS A 150 -7.04 -16.10 2.30
C HIS A 150 -8.06 -17.19 2.65
N VAL A 151 -9.21 -17.21 1.97
CA VAL A 151 -10.20 -18.28 2.16
C VAL A 151 -9.86 -19.46 1.28
N LEU A 152 -9.66 -20.62 1.90
CA LEU A 152 -9.65 -21.90 1.20
C LEU A 152 -11.08 -22.21 0.76
N ALA A 153 -11.25 -22.62 -0.50
CA ALA A 153 -12.53 -22.89 -1.10
C ALA A 153 -12.52 -24.21 -1.88
N ARG A 154 -13.70 -24.79 -2.05
CA ARG A 154 -13.93 -25.87 -2.99
C ARG A 154 -13.88 -25.36 -4.44
N PRO A 155 -13.71 -26.24 -5.43
CA PRO A 155 -13.67 -25.85 -6.84
C PRO A 155 -14.94 -25.15 -7.36
N ASP A 156 -16.08 -25.41 -6.72
CA ASP A 156 -17.37 -24.74 -6.99
C ASP A 156 -17.47 -23.34 -6.35
N GLY A 157 -16.46 -22.95 -5.57
CA GLY A 157 -16.40 -21.68 -4.87
C GLY A 157 -16.93 -21.72 -3.44
N GLU A 158 -17.42 -22.84 -2.93
CA GLU A 158 -17.87 -22.94 -1.54
C GLU A 158 -16.71 -22.70 -0.56
N SER A 159 -16.91 -21.82 0.43
CA SER A 159 -15.89 -21.50 1.44
C SER A 159 -15.67 -22.68 2.38
N ILE A 160 -14.44 -23.18 2.45
CA ILE A 160 -14.02 -24.14 3.48
C ILE A 160 -13.65 -23.38 4.76
N GLY A 161 -12.84 -22.33 4.66
CA GLY A 161 -12.44 -21.51 5.81
C GLY A 161 -11.23 -20.61 5.53
N THR A 162 -10.91 -19.68 6.43
CA THR A 162 -9.74 -18.79 6.27
C THR A 162 -8.47 -19.52 6.66
N ILE A 163 -7.46 -19.57 5.81
CA ILE A 163 -6.17 -20.21 6.08
C ILE A 163 -5.47 -19.48 7.24
N VAL A 164 -5.17 -20.21 8.31
CA VAL A 164 -4.46 -19.73 9.50
C VAL A 164 -2.99 -20.13 9.46
N ARG A 165 -2.71 -21.39 9.10
CA ARG A 165 -1.36 -21.92 8.92
C ARG A 165 -1.36 -23.07 7.92
N TRP A 166 -0.19 -23.39 7.40
CA TRP A 166 0.04 -24.57 6.58
C TRP A 166 1.34 -25.23 7.01
N SER A 167 1.45 -26.54 6.84
CA SER A 167 2.68 -27.29 7.12
C SER A 167 2.77 -28.54 6.26
N ALA A 168 3.93 -28.78 5.65
CA ALA A 168 4.25 -30.07 5.07
C ALA A 168 4.59 -31.07 6.19
N ARG A 169 4.02 -32.27 6.11
CA ARG A 169 4.24 -33.37 7.06
C ARG A 169 4.27 -34.69 6.30
N THR A 170 4.88 -35.71 6.91
CA THR A 170 4.80 -37.08 6.42
C THR A 170 3.68 -37.79 7.17
N GLY A 171 2.65 -38.21 6.44
CA GLY A 171 1.55 -39.05 6.91
C GLY A 171 1.85 -40.53 6.66
N ALA A 172 1.01 -41.41 7.21
CA ALA A 172 1.04 -42.84 6.92
C ALA A 172 -0.38 -43.31 6.64
N ASP A 173 -0.56 -44.14 5.60
CA ASP A 173 -1.88 -44.66 5.26
C ASP A 173 -2.29 -45.78 6.24
N LEU A 174 -3.49 -46.35 6.05
CA LEU A 174 -3.99 -47.45 6.88
C LEU A 174 -3.14 -48.74 6.77
N PHE A 175 -2.18 -48.78 5.83
CA PHE A 175 -1.25 -49.87 5.60
C PHE A 175 0.17 -49.55 6.06
N GLY A 176 0.38 -48.38 6.69
CA GLY A 176 1.68 -47.94 7.21
C GLY A 176 2.64 -47.42 6.15
N VAL A 177 2.16 -47.11 4.95
CA VAL A 177 2.97 -46.53 3.87
C VAL A 177 3.07 -45.03 4.09
N GLU A 178 4.30 -44.56 4.30
CA GLU A 178 4.62 -43.13 4.43
C GLU A 178 4.34 -42.38 3.13
N HIS A 179 3.68 -41.23 3.24
CA HIS A 179 3.42 -40.35 2.13
C HIS A 179 3.48 -38.88 2.57
N ASP A 180 3.88 -38.00 1.66
CA ASP A 180 3.92 -36.57 1.93
C ASP A 180 2.50 -35.99 1.90
N GLU A 181 2.20 -35.14 2.88
CA GLU A 181 0.91 -34.46 3.02
C GLU A 181 1.12 -32.98 3.36
N ILE A 182 0.18 -32.14 2.92
CA ILE A 182 0.09 -30.75 3.33
C ILE A 182 -1.10 -30.61 4.26
N GLU A 183 -0.83 -30.25 5.52
CA GLU A 183 -1.84 -29.88 6.50
C GLU A 183 -2.13 -28.38 6.37
N ILE A 184 -3.39 -28.04 6.10
CA ILE A 184 -3.88 -26.67 5.99
C ILE A 184 -4.86 -26.44 7.13
N VAL A 185 -4.47 -25.62 8.10
CA VAL A 185 -5.37 -25.22 9.19
C VAL A 185 -6.12 -23.98 8.76
N THR A 186 -7.44 -24.06 8.81
CA THR A 186 -8.35 -22.96 8.54
C THR A 186 -9.08 -22.52 9.82
N SER A 187 -9.84 -21.43 9.74
CA SER A 187 -10.67 -20.94 10.83
C SER A 187 -11.81 -21.87 11.23
N THR A 188 -12.16 -22.85 10.39
CA THR A 188 -13.29 -23.76 10.55
C THR A 188 -12.85 -25.20 10.80
N GLY A 189 -11.63 -25.58 10.42
CA GLY A 189 -11.14 -26.94 10.54
C GLY A 189 -9.75 -27.15 9.96
N VAL A 190 -9.32 -28.41 9.89
CA VAL A 190 -8.05 -28.82 9.31
C VAL A 190 -8.32 -29.65 8.06
N GLU A 191 -7.68 -29.28 6.95
CA GLU A 191 -7.72 -30.01 5.69
C GLU A 191 -6.35 -30.62 5.43
N THR A 192 -6.34 -31.88 5.00
CA THR A 192 -5.13 -32.59 4.60
C THR A 192 -5.23 -32.95 3.12
N VAL A 193 -4.24 -32.55 2.35
CA VAL A 193 -4.19 -32.79 0.89
C VAL A 193 -2.82 -33.27 0.46
N GLY A 194 -2.73 -33.97 -0.66
CA GLY A 194 -1.45 -34.35 -1.25
C GLY A 194 -0.68 -33.11 -1.75
N PRO A 195 0.66 -33.15 -1.80
CA PRO A 195 1.48 -32.02 -2.22
C PRO A 195 1.21 -31.57 -3.66
N ASP A 196 0.87 -32.50 -4.55
CA ASP A 196 0.55 -32.25 -5.95
C ASP A 196 -0.94 -31.99 -6.21
N ASP A 197 -1.78 -32.13 -5.17
CA ASP A 197 -3.19 -31.78 -5.26
C ASP A 197 -3.36 -30.28 -5.44
N HIS A 198 -4.48 -29.91 -6.04
CA HIS A 198 -4.80 -28.51 -6.26
C HIS A 198 -5.78 -28.03 -5.21
N VAL A 199 -5.43 -26.94 -4.55
CA VAL A 199 -6.32 -26.20 -3.67
C VAL A 199 -6.82 -24.94 -4.36
N THR A 200 -8.05 -24.57 -4.04
CA THR A 200 -8.64 -23.33 -4.55
C THR A 200 -8.68 -22.32 -3.42
N ILE A 201 -8.19 -21.12 -3.67
CA ILE A 201 -8.28 -20.02 -2.71
C ILE A 201 -9.08 -18.87 -3.31
N TRP A 202 -9.84 -18.19 -2.46
CA TRP A 202 -10.32 -16.85 -2.78
C TRP A 202 -9.13 -15.90 -2.67
N ASP A 203 -8.85 -15.19 -3.76
CA ASP A 203 -7.77 -14.21 -3.81
C ASP A 203 -8.08 -12.94 -2.97
N LEU A 204 -9.26 -12.88 -2.34
CA LEU A 204 -9.67 -11.79 -1.45
C LEU A 204 -9.38 -12.14 0.02
N PRO A 205 -8.67 -11.28 0.78
CA PRO A 205 -8.72 -11.35 2.24
C PRO A 205 -10.18 -11.18 2.69
N THR A 206 -10.60 -11.94 3.70
CA THR A 206 -11.99 -11.95 4.16
C THR A 206 -12.55 -10.55 4.41
N ASP A 207 -13.85 -10.39 4.20
CA ASP A 207 -14.56 -9.13 4.41
C ASP A 207 -14.25 -8.55 5.80
N GLU A 208 -14.05 -9.37 6.84
CA GLU A 208 -13.70 -8.88 8.17
C GLU A 208 -12.30 -8.24 8.27
N GLN A 209 -11.27 -8.84 7.64
CA GLN A 209 -9.93 -8.24 7.59
C GLN A 209 -9.90 -6.99 6.70
N ALA A 210 -10.63 -7.03 5.59
CA ALA A 210 -10.82 -5.88 4.72
C ALA A 210 -11.55 -4.75 5.45
N ILE A 211 -12.67 -5.03 6.12
CA ILE A 211 -13.44 -4.09 6.95
C ILE A 211 -12.56 -3.52 8.05
N ARG A 212 -11.77 -4.35 8.75
CA ARG A 212 -10.84 -3.89 9.79
C ARG A 212 -9.78 -2.95 9.23
N ARG A 213 -9.15 -3.30 8.10
CA ARG A 213 -8.16 -2.43 7.44
C ARG A 213 -8.79 -1.14 6.95
N LYS A 214 -10.00 -1.19 6.38
CA LYS A 214 -10.76 0.00 5.97
C LYS A 214 -11.09 0.88 7.17
N ALA A 215 -11.54 0.29 8.27
CA ALA A 215 -11.85 1.01 9.51
C ALA A 215 -10.59 1.66 10.11
N GLN A 216 -9.47 0.94 10.17
CA GLN A 216 -8.17 1.48 10.60
C GLN A 216 -7.69 2.61 9.68
N LEU A 217 -7.91 2.48 8.37
CA LEU A 217 -7.51 3.49 7.40
C LEU A 217 -8.38 4.75 7.50
N VAL A 218 -9.68 4.58 7.69
CA VAL A 218 -10.61 5.69 7.99
C VAL A 218 -10.26 6.33 9.33
N GLN A 219 -9.96 5.55 10.37
CA GLN A 219 -9.55 6.09 11.68
C GLN A 219 -8.22 6.84 11.62
N ARG A 220 -7.21 6.33 10.91
CA ARG A 220 -5.94 7.05 10.69
C ARG A 220 -6.17 8.38 9.97
N LEU A 221 -6.94 8.35 8.89
CA LEU A 221 -7.21 9.56 8.10
C LEU A 221 -8.16 10.52 8.81
N ALA A 222 -9.05 10.06 9.69
CA ALA A 222 -9.93 10.90 10.51
C ALA A 222 -9.26 11.41 11.81
N GLY A 223 -8.28 10.67 12.34
CA GLY A 223 -7.68 10.88 13.66
C GLY A 223 -6.67 12.04 13.74
N ASP A 224 -6.04 12.43 12.64
CA ASP A 224 -5.12 13.58 12.60
C ASP A 224 -5.85 14.93 12.45
N GLY A 225 -7.05 15.06 13.03
CA GLY A 225 -7.84 16.29 13.06
C GLY A 225 -7.90 16.96 14.43
N GLY A 226 -7.26 16.39 15.46
CA GLY A 226 -7.53 16.77 16.86
C GLY A 226 -6.31 16.92 17.77
N ALA A 227 -5.10 17.14 17.24
CA ALA A 227 -3.90 17.39 18.05
C ALA A 227 -3.31 18.77 17.78
N THR A 228 -4.14 19.82 17.81
CA THR A 228 -3.72 21.22 17.95
C THR A 228 -4.77 22.00 18.74
N ALA A 229 -4.95 21.64 20.01
CA ALA A 229 -5.49 22.54 21.05
C ALA A 229 -5.10 21.97 22.42
N GLY A 230 -4.00 22.48 22.98
CA GLY A 230 -3.48 22.17 24.30
C GLY A 230 -2.22 22.96 24.54
#